data_AF-A0A972TL10-F1
#
_entry.id   AF-A0A972TL10-F1
#
_cell.length_a   1.000
_cell.length_b   1.000
_cell.length_c   1.000
_cell.angle_alpha   90.00
_cell.angle_beta   90.00
_cell.angle_gamma   90.00
#
_symmetry.space_group_name_H-M   'P 1'
#
loop_
_entity.id
_entity.type
_entity.pdbx_description
1 polymer ?
#
loop_
_entity_poly.entity_id
_entity_poly.type
_entity_poly.pdbx_seq_one_letter_code
_entity_poly.pdbx_strand_id
1 'polypeptide(L)' 'MPNLTVLINAFFENLMNGRDPNEIMFNRTGCFDVGPVCGGWGHIVVEMRAEPRD' A
#
# COMPACT_ATOMS: atom_id res chain seq x y z
N MET A 1 9.94 6.02 -5.88
CA MET A 1 8.53 5.69 -5.55
C MET A 1 8.54 4.36 -4.82
N PRO A 2 8.00 4.25 -3.60
CA PRO A 2 8.05 3.01 -2.86
C PRO A 2 7.29 1.90 -3.60
N ASN A 3 7.96 0.79 -3.88
CA ASN A 3 7.34 -0.39 -4.48
C ASN A 3 6.20 -0.89 -3.55
N LEU A 4 5.08 -1.35 -4.11
CA LEU A 4 3.93 -1.91 -3.39
C LEU A 4 4.34 -2.86 -2.26
N THR A 5 5.36 -3.69 -2.50
CA THR A 5 5.92 -4.61 -1.52
C THR A 5 6.38 -3.94 -0.22
N VAL A 6 7.01 -2.76 -0.30
CA VAL A 6 7.50 -2.04 0.88
C VAL A 6 6.32 -1.57 1.75
N LEU A 7 5.23 -1.15 1.10
CA LEU A 7 4.05 -0.63 1.79
C LEU A 7 3.30 -1.75 2.52
N ILE A 8 3.17 -2.92 1.89
CA ILE A 8 2.63 -4.13 2.52
C ILE A 8 3.47 -4.55 3.73
N ASN A 9 4.79 -4.59 3.58
CA ASN A 9 5.69 -5.00 4.67
C ASN A 9 5.60 -4.03 5.86
N ALA A 10 5.71 -2.72 5.63
CA ALA A 10 5.63 -1.72 6.69
C ALA A 10 4.30 -1.75 7.45
N PHE A 11 3.20 -2.01 6.74
CA PHE A 11 1.87 -2.16 7.33
C PHE A 11 1.81 -3.38 8.27
N PHE A 12 2.26 -4.55 7.80
CA PHE A 12 2.28 -5.76 8.63
C PHE A 12 3.28 -5.66 9.79
N GLU A 13 4.42 -5.00 9.62
CA GLU A 13 5.38 -4.77 10.70
C GLU A 13 4.77 -3.93 11.83
N ASN A 14 4.03 -2.86 11.52
CA ASN A 14 3.38 -2.06 12.56
C ASN A 14 2.28 -2.85 13.26
N LEU A 15 1.47 -3.60 12.50
CA LEU A 15 0.45 -4.49 13.05
C LEU A 15 1.05 -5.53 14.01
N MET A 16 2.12 -6.23 13.61
CA MET A 16 2.78 -7.27 14.41
C MET A 16 3.49 -6.70 15.65
N ASN A 17 3.90 -5.43 15.60
CA ASN A 17 4.48 -4.73 16.75
C ASN A 17 3.43 -4.11 17.70
N GLY A 18 2.13 -4.35 17.47
CA GLY A 18 1.05 -3.81 18.29
C GLY A 18 0.86 -2.29 18.16
N ARG A 19 1.44 -1.68 17.13
CA ARG A 19 1.19 -0.29 16.77
C ARG A 19 -0.03 -0.17 15.87
N ASP A 20 -0.64 1.00 15.82
CA ASP A 20 -1.67 1.27 14.83
C ASP A 20 -1.06 1.16 13.42
N PRO A 21 -1.48 0.19 12.59
CA PRO A 21 -0.96 0.02 11.24
C PRO A 21 -1.25 1.23 10.33
N ASN A 22 -2.14 2.15 10.73
CA ASN A 22 -2.42 3.39 10.00
C ASN A 22 -1.43 4.53 10.32
N GLU A 23 -0.55 4.38 11.32
CA GLU A 23 0.49 5.39 11.65
C GLU A 23 1.68 5.38 10.67
N ILE A 24 1.68 4.52 9.65
CA ILE A 24 2.74 4.47 8.65
C ILE A 24 2.81 5.77 7.83
N MET A 25 4.02 6.33 7.71
CA MET A 25 4.31 7.60 7.02
C MET A 25 3.91 7.59 5.53
N PHE A 26 3.84 6.40 4.92
CA PHE A 26 3.47 6.21 3.53
C PHE A 26 2.33 5.20 3.42
N ASN A 27 1.09 5.65 3.53
CA ASN A 27 -0.10 4.81 3.31
C ASN A 27 -0.58 4.79 1.85
N ARG A 28 0.08 5.56 0.96
CA ARG A 28 -0.22 5.64 -0.47
C ARG A 28 1.00 5.27 -1.32
N THR A 29 0.80 4.42 -2.32
CA THR A 29 1.80 4.15 -3.38
C THR A 29 1.19 4.24 -4.76
N GLY A 30 2.01 4.64 -5.73
CA GLY A 30 1.68 4.67 -7.13
C GLY A 30 2.43 3.58 -7.88
N CYS A 31 1.72 2.71 -8.60
CA CYS A 31 2.35 1.79 -9.53
C CYS A 31 2.28 2.39 -10.94
N PHE A 32 3.44 2.51 -11.59
CA PHE A 32 3.52 2.75 -13.02
C PHE A 32 3.48 1.37 -13.70
N ASP A 33 2.63 1.23 -14.72
CA ASP A 33 2.51 0.05 -15.61
C ASP A 33 1.60 -1.12 -15.17
N VAL A 34 0.45 -0.84 -14.52
CA VAL A 34 -0.66 -1.82 -14.41
C VAL A 34 -1.87 -1.35 -15.21
N GLY A 35 -1.83 -1.60 -16.52
CA GLY A 35 -3.04 -1.70 -17.35
C GLY A 35 -3.44 -3.17 -17.49
N PRO A 36 -4.71 -3.51 -17.81
CA PRO A 36 -5.17 -4.90 -17.96
C PRO A 36 -4.43 -5.70 -19.05
N VAL A 37 -3.57 -5.05 -19.83
CA VAL A 37 -2.71 -5.64 -20.85
C VAL A 37 -1.42 -4.83 -20.93
N CYS A 38 -0.30 -5.43 -20.53
CA CYS A 38 1.08 -4.95 -20.48
C CYS A 38 1.49 -3.86 -21.52
N GLY A 39 1.06 -2.60 -21.32
CA GLY A 39 1.31 -1.53 -22.30
C GLY A 39 0.77 -0.12 -21.98
N GLY A 40 0.20 0.09 -20.79
CA GLY A 40 0.09 1.38 -20.08
C GLY A 40 -0.81 2.50 -20.63
N TRP A 41 -1.72 3.04 -19.81
CA TRP A 41 -2.35 4.38 -19.98
C TRP A 41 -2.72 5.09 -18.65
N GLY A 42 -2.33 4.60 -17.47
CA GLY A 42 -2.80 5.18 -16.19
C GLY A 42 -1.90 4.93 -14.98
N HIS A 43 -1.85 5.92 -14.09
CA HIS A 43 -1.19 5.85 -12.79
C HIS A 43 -2.20 5.36 -11.74
N ILE A 44 -2.00 4.16 -11.20
CA ILE A 44 -2.86 3.63 -10.13
C ILE A 44 -2.28 4.07 -8.80
N VAL A 45 -3.07 4.85 -8.04
CA VAL A 45 -2.79 5.17 -6.65
C VAL A 45 -3.52 4.16 -5.76
N VAL A 46 -2.78 3.44 -4.95
CA VAL A 46 -3.29 2.52 -3.93
C VAL A 46 -3.15 3.19 -2.57
N GLU A 47 -4.21 3.16 -1.76
CA GLU A 47 -4.22 3.57 -0.36
C GLU A 47 -4.52 2.37 0.53
N MET A 48 -3.76 2.18 1.60
CA MET A 48 -3.97 1.11 2.59
C MET A 48 -4.52 1.68 3.90
N ARG A 49 -5.53 0.99 4.45
CA ARG A 49 -6.15 1.29 5.75
C ARG A 49 -6.50 -0.01 6.48
N ALA A 50 -6.38 -0.01 7.80
CA ALA A 50 -6.90 -1.08 8.66
C ALA A 50 -8.22 -0.65 9.29
N GLU A 51 -9.23 -1.51 9.22
CA GLU A 51 -10.53 -1.30 9.86
C GLU A 51 -10.83 -2.52 10.75
N PRO A 52 -11.31 -2.31 12.00
CA PRO A 52 -11.85 -3.40 12.80
C PRO A 52 -12.98 -4.09 12.04
N ARG A 53 -13.05 -5.42 12.14
CA ARG A 53 -14.24 -6.16 11.70
C ARG A 53 -15.09 -6.51 12.93
N ASP A 54 -16.40 -6.35 12.79
CA ASP A 54 -17.40 -6.76 13.77
C ASP A 54 -17.32 -8.25 14.12
#